data_AF-A0A8T3Y9Y8-F1
#
_entry.id   AF-A0A8T3Y9Y8-F1
#
_cell.length_a   1.000
_cell.length_b   1.000
_cell.length_c   1.000
_cell.angle_alpha   90.00
_cell.angle_beta   90.00
_cell.angle_gamma   90.00
#
_symmetry.space_group_name_H-M   'P 1'
#
loop_
_entity.id
_entity.type
_entity.pdbx_description
1 polymer ?
#
loop_
_entity_poly.entity_id
_entity_poly.type
_entity_poly.pdbx_seq_one_letter_code
_entity_poly.pdbx_strand_id
1 'polypeptide(L)'
;RMVAPFFFLKRYDYPTVYKYFVHELGQHHVENVRGVFEHEAKVKARLESLGEKLENPALTFLYASLFELLSEGGGEFLDKQYVTRVDFNKSWMAEFKRNVDALSKITQPRKAEAFYDESLSFSNVHGNYYIGRLMFFTIGLGVLKFENRQLPGCMLGDGVRLPLEKLNDLVDTNDVVYVESYPVEHIMRTKSYVDKHTKGRNYRVFIRMYEWACDLLSIADRNRAITYALFERWKKQMTQHYTEHRKVRVSRAGFLPDKI
;
A
#
# COMPACT_ATOMS: atom_id res chain seq x y z
N ARG A 1 25.10 22.51 -6.09
CA ARG A 1 25.40 23.89 -6.56
C ARG A 1 25.38 24.88 -5.38
N MET A 2 26.13 24.64 -4.30
CA MET A 2 26.17 25.50 -3.09
C MET A 2 27.40 26.42 -3.02
N VAL A 3 28.26 26.43 -4.03
CA VAL A 3 29.54 27.15 -3.96
C VAL A 3 29.42 28.61 -4.45
N ALA A 4 28.42 28.90 -5.29
CA ALA A 4 28.25 30.22 -5.91
C ALA A 4 27.82 31.34 -4.93
N PRO A 5 26.93 31.13 -3.95
CA PRO A 5 26.57 32.20 -3.01
C PRO A 5 27.66 32.49 -1.96
N PHE A 6 28.55 31.52 -1.72
CA PHE A 6 29.52 31.54 -0.62
C PHE A 6 30.68 32.51 -0.86
N PHE A 7 31.12 32.64 -2.11
CA PHE A 7 32.24 33.52 -2.46
C PHE A 7 31.86 35.01 -2.57
N PHE A 8 30.59 35.33 -2.84
CA PHE A 8 30.20 36.70 -3.20
C PHE A 8 29.60 37.54 -2.06
N LEU A 9 28.98 36.93 -1.04
CA LEU A 9 28.14 37.70 -0.11
C LEU A 9 28.73 37.93 1.30
N LYS A 10 29.83 37.25 1.69
CA LYS A 10 30.52 37.39 3.00
C LYS A 10 29.60 37.55 4.24
N ARG A 11 28.37 37.04 4.17
CA ARG A 11 27.38 37.08 5.25
C ARG A 11 26.77 35.69 5.36
N TYR A 12 26.77 35.17 6.57
CA TYR A 12 26.12 33.90 6.90
C TYR A 12 24.61 34.12 6.94
N ASP A 13 23.91 33.61 5.92
CA ASP A 13 22.46 33.46 5.98
C ASP A 13 22.14 32.22 6.83
N TYR A 14 22.25 32.41 8.15
CA TYR A 14 21.95 31.40 9.15
C TYR A 14 20.55 30.79 8.97
N PRO A 15 19.49 31.55 8.60
CA PRO A 15 18.21 30.96 8.23
C PRO A 15 18.27 29.95 7.08
N THR A 16 18.97 30.24 5.99
CA THR A 16 19.10 29.31 4.85
C THR A 16 19.94 28.08 5.22
N VAL A 17 21.02 28.26 5.97
CA VAL A 17 21.86 27.16 6.47
C VAL A 17 21.09 26.28 7.45
N TYR A 18 20.32 26.89 8.36
CA TYR A 18 19.47 26.17 9.30
C TYR A 18 18.36 25.40 8.56
N LYS A 19 17.72 26.01 7.56
CA LYS A 19 16.70 25.35 6.74
C LYS A 19 17.27 24.18 5.94
N TYR A 20 18.50 24.32 5.44
CA TYR A 20 19.26 23.23 4.81
C TYR A 20 19.55 22.11 5.81
N PHE A 21 20.04 22.42 7.02
CA PHE A 21 20.27 21.40 8.04
C PHE A 21 18.98 20.74 8.53
N VAL A 22 17.88 21.46 8.69
CA VAL A 22 16.58 20.86 9.04
C VAL A 22 16.09 19.93 7.92
N HIS A 23 16.31 20.26 6.66
CA HIS A 23 15.94 19.39 5.53
C HIS A 23 16.88 18.17 5.40
N GLU A 24 18.19 18.38 5.46
CA GLU A 24 19.19 17.30 5.27
C GLU A 24 19.38 16.42 6.52
N LEU A 25 19.43 17.00 7.73
CA LEU A 25 19.57 16.25 8.99
C LEU A 25 18.22 15.90 9.64
N GLY A 26 17.18 16.70 9.42
CA GLY A 26 15.87 16.44 10.03
C GLY A 26 14.94 15.58 9.17
N GLN A 27 15.04 15.68 7.83
CA GLN A 27 14.26 14.86 6.90
C GLN A 27 15.13 13.75 6.31
N HIS A 28 16.15 14.06 5.51
CA HIS A 28 16.94 13.02 4.81
C HIS A 28 17.71 12.10 5.74
N HIS A 29 18.30 12.60 6.82
CA HIS A 29 18.99 11.75 7.80
C HIS A 29 18.02 10.93 8.65
N VAL A 30 16.85 11.45 9.00
CA VAL A 30 15.81 10.66 9.68
C VAL A 30 15.24 9.60 8.75
N GLU A 31 15.02 9.91 7.48
CA GLU A 31 14.61 8.97 6.43
C GLU A 31 15.69 7.90 6.16
N ASN A 32 16.98 8.27 6.16
CA ASN A 32 18.11 7.34 6.08
C ASN A 32 18.22 6.44 7.32
N VAL A 33 18.11 7.00 8.53
CA VAL A 33 18.16 6.25 9.80
C VAL A 33 16.93 5.34 9.97
N ARG A 34 15.78 5.74 9.42
CA ARG A 34 14.57 4.90 9.28
C ARG A 34 14.67 3.85 8.17
N GLY A 35 15.70 3.90 7.33
CA GLY A 35 15.96 2.92 6.26
C GLY A 35 15.09 3.08 5.02
N VAL A 36 14.47 4.25 4.79
CA VAL A 36 13.57 4.51 3.64
C VAL A 36 14.30 4.34 2.30
N PHE A 37 15.51 4.89 2.17
CA PHE A 37 16.33 4.75 0.95
C PHE A 37 16.83 3.32 0.70
N GLU A 38 17.17 2.57 1.76
CA GLU A 38 17.46 1.15 1.62
C GLU A 38 16.23 0.35 1.19
N HIS A 39 15.04 0.78 1.63
CA HIS A 39 13.79 0.12 1.29
C HIS A 39 13.40 0.38 -0.17
N GLU A 40 13.48 1.62 -0.64
CA GLU A 40 13.28 1.97 -2.05
C GLU A 40 14.27 1.20 -2.94
N ALA A 41 15.54 1.11 -2.56
CA ALA A 41 16.54 0.33 -3.28
C ALA A 41 16.22 -1.18 -3.28
N LYS A 42 15.72 -1.75 -2.18
CA LYS A 42 15.31 -3.17 -2.08
C LYS A 42 14.04 -3.46 -2.89
N VAL A 43 13.08 -2.53 -2.93
CA VAL A 43 11.87 -2.65 -3.75
C VAL A 43 12.26 -2.54 -5.21
N LYS A 44 13.05 -1.54 -5.59
CA LYS A 44 13.57 -1.36 -6.95
C LYS A 44 14.35 -2.58 -7.45
N ALA A 45 15.29 -3.11 -6.68
CA ALA A 45 16.04 -4.31 -7.05
C ALA A 45 15.14 -5.56 -7.23
N ARG A 46 14.07 -5.68 -6.42
CA ARG A 46 13.07 -6.75 -6.58
C ARG A 46 12.20 -6.54 -7.81
N LEU A 47 11.83 -5.30 -8.10
CA LEU A 47 11.03 -4.94 -9.27
C LEU A 47 11.81 -5.09 -10.56
N GLU A 48 13.10 -4.78 -10.57
CA GLU A 48 14.01 -5.07 -11.68
C GLU A 48 14.06 -6.58 -11.94
N SER A 49 14.31 -7.40 -10.89
CA SER A 49 14.32 -8.86 -11.03
C SER A 49 12.96 -9.45 -11.47
N LEU A 50 11.85 -8.89 -10.99
CA LEU A 50 10.49 -9.31 -11.41
C LEU A 50 10.18 -8.85 -12.83
N GLY A 51 10.60 -7.64 -13.21
CA GLY A 51 10.43 -7.06 -14.53
C GLY A 51 11.18 -7.85 -15.60
N GLU A 52 12.41 -8.25 -15.31
CA GLU A 52 13.20 -9.15 -16.16
C GLU A 52 12.49 -10.50 -16.38
N LYS A 53 11.80 -11.02 -15.35
CA LYS A 53 11.10 -12.31 -15.42
C LYS A 53 9.72 -12.23 -16.08
N LEU A 54 8.99 -11.13 -15.87
CA LEU A 54 7.57 -11.07 -16.22
C LEU A 54 7.30 -10.40 -17.56
N GLU A 55 8.23 -9.66 -18.15
CA GLU A 55 8.11 -8.83 -19.37
C GLU A 55 6.92 -7.81 -19.36
N ASN A 56 5.95 -7.99 -18.48
CA ASN A 56 4.69 -7.27 -18.36
C ASN A 56 4.80 -6.25 -17.22
N PRO A 57 5.00 -4.96 -17.53
CA PRO A 57 5.26 -3.95 -16.51
C PRO A 57 4.07 -3.76 -15.56
N ALA A 58 2.83 -3.79 -16.05
CA ALA A 58 1.65 -3.69 -15.18
C ALA A 58 1.61 -4.81 -14.13
N LEU A 59 1.95 -6.04 -14.54
CA LEU A 59 2.00 -7.18 -13.63
C LEU A 59 3.15 -7.06 -12.62
N THR A 60 4.31 -6.54 -13.04
CA THR A 60 5.43 -6.23 -12.13
C THR A 60 5.00 -5.24 -11.04
N PHE A 61 4.35 -4.14 -11.43
CA PHE A 61 3.88 -3.12 -10.48
C PHE A 61 2.66 -3.56 -9.65
N LEU A 62 1.83 -4.48 -10.14
CA LEU A 62 0.84 -5.15 -9.29
C LEU A 62 1.53 -5.92 -8.15
N TYR A 63 2.57 -6.70 -8.46
CA TYR A 63 3.32 -7.40 -7.42
C TYR A 63 4.05 -6.43 -6.48
N ALA A 64 4.57 -5.31 -6.99
CA ALA A 64 5.13 -4.22 -6.19
C ALA A 64 4.15 -3.76 -5.11
N SER A 65 2.95 -3.38 -5.54
CA SER A 65 1.89 -2.94 -4.64
C SER A 65 1.63 -3.97 -3.55
N LEU A 66 1.50 -5.25 -3.90
CA LEU A 66 1.22 -6.30 -2.91
C LEU A 66 2.35 -6.52 -1.92
N PHE A 67 3.60 -6.33 -2.34
CA PHE A 67 4.73 -6.36 -1.42
C PHE A 67 4.70 -5.15 -0.48
N GLU A 68 4.43 -3.95 -0.99
CA GLU A 68 4.33 -2.75 -0.16
C GLU A 68 3.15 -2.79 0.81
N LEU A 69 1.98 -3.31 0.41
CA LEU A 69 0.85 -3.53 1.30
C LEU A 69 1.27 -4.33 2.55
N LEU A 70 2.15 -5.32 2.39
CA LEU A 70 2.65 -6.15 3.48
C LEU A 70 3.82 -5.51 4.24
N SER A 71 4.83 -4.97 3.54
CA SER A 71 6.02 -4.41 4.19
C SER A 71 5.78 -3.01 4.72
N GLU A 72 5.42 -2.09 3.82
CA GLU A 72 5.24 -0.67 4.14
C GLU A 72 3.97 -0.46 4.95
N GLY A 73 2.88 -1.13 4.58
CA GLY A 73 1.68 -1.15 5.40
C GLY A 73 1.92 -1.65 6.82
N GLY A 74 2.83 -2.61 6.98
CA GLY A 74 3.26 -3.12 8.29
C GLY A 74 4.13 -2.12 9.07
N GLY A 75 5.00 -1.37 8.38
CA GLY A 75 5.78 -0.28 8.98
C GLY A 75 4.88 0.88 9.42
N GLU A 76 4.03 1.35 8.52
CA GLU A 76 3.05 2.41 8.76
C GLU A 76 2.10 2.07 9.92
N PHE A 77 1.70 0.80 10.03
CA PHE A 77 0.90 0.29 11.15
C PHE A 77 1.61 0.41 12.51
N LEU A 78 2.92 0.16 12.56
CA LEU A 78 3.73 0.31 13.77
C LEU A 78 4.02 1.78 14.09
N ASP A 79 4.35 2.58 13.07
CA ASP A 79 4.64 4.01 13.24
C ASP A 79 3.42 4.76 13.80
N LYS A 80 2.23 4.30 13.45
CA LYS A 80 0.96 4.85 13.94
C LYS A 80 0.38 4.11 15.15
N GLN A 81 1.18 3.35 15.90
CA GLN A 81 0.68 2.58 17.06
C GLN A 81 0.02 3.42 18.16
N TYR A 82 0.33 4.72 18.24
CA TYR A 82 -0.22 5.64 19.25
C TYR A 82 -1.41 6.48 18.75
N VAL A 83 -1.86 6.27 17.50
CA VAL A 83 -3.08 6.96 17.03
C VAL A 83 -4.28 6.43 17.80
N THR A 84 -5.19 7.32 18.19
CA THR A 84 -6.38 6.93 18.96
C THR A 84 -7.48 6.35 18.08
N ARG A 85 -7.40 6.59 16.75
CA ARG A 85 -8.43 6.22 15.78
C ARG A 85 -7.80 5.84 14.44
N VAL A 86 -8.42 4.87 13.77
CA VAL A 86 -8.09 4.48 12.40
C VAL A 86 -9.32 4.70 11.52
N ASP A 87 -9.10 5.33 10.38
CA ASP A 87 -10.14 5.70 9.42
C ASP A 87 -10.36 4.59 8.38
N PHE A 88 -11.58 4.10 8.29
CA PHE A 88 -12.09 3.27 7.20
C PHE A 88 -12.72 4.20 6.16
N ASN A 89 -11.94 4.54 5.14
CA ASN A 89 -12.32 5.47 4.09
C ASN A 89 -12.71 4.70 2.82
N LYS A 90 -14.00 4.72 2.50
CA LYS A 90 -14.56 4.00 1.36
C LYS A 90 -14.12 4.59 0.02
N SER A 91 -14.07 5.92 -0.10
CA SER A 91 -13.61 6.56 -1.33
C SER A 91 -12.15 6.23 -1.63
N TRP A 92 -11.28 6.18 -0.62
CA TRP A 92 -9.87 5.82 -0.78
C TRP A 92 -9.66 4.35 -1.16
N MET A 93 -10.39 3.44 -0.53
CA MET A 93 -10.37 2.02 -0.93
C MET A 93 -10.88 1.83 -2.37
N ALA A 94 -11.91 2.57 -2.78
CA ALA A 94 -12.41 2.53 -4.15
C ALA A 94 -11.41 3.14 -5.15
N GLU A 95 -10.74 4.24 -4.77
CA GLU A 95 -9.70 4.88 -5.57
C GLU A 95 -8.51 3.94 -5.80
N PHE A 96 -8.01 3.29 -4.75
CA PHE A 96 -6.96 2.28 -4.86
C PHE A 96 -7.33 1.20 -5.90
N LYS A 97 -8.53 0.63 -5.81
CA LYS A 97 -9.00 -0.39 -6.76
C LYS A 97 -9.04 0.15 -8.19
N ARG A 98 -9.53 1.39 -8.39
CA ARG A 98 -9.55 2.04 -9.71
C ARG A 98 -8.14 2.27 -10.25
N ASN A 99 -7.18 2.64 -9.40
CA ASN A 99 -5.80 2.87 -9.80
C ASN A 99 -5.14 1.55 -10.24
N VAL A 100 -5.40 0.44 -9.54
CA VAL A 100 -4.91 -0.89 -9.98
C VAL A 100 -5.59 -1.34 -11.28
N ASP A 101 -6.90 -1.11 -11.44
CA ASP A 101 -7.61 -1.37 -12.70
C ASP A 101 -7.09 -0.50 -13.86
N ALA A 102 -6.62 0.73 -13.58
CA ALA A 102 -6.03 1.62 -14.57
C ALA A 102 -4.62 1.17 -14.96
N LEU A 103 -3.80 0.73 -13.98
CA LEU A 103 -2.47 0.15 -14.21
C LEU A 103 -2.54 -1.02 -15.21
N SER A 104 -3.63 -1.79 -15.20
CA SER A 104 -3.76 -2.96 -16.10
C SER A 104 -3.78 -2.63 -17.58
N LYS A 105 -3.99 -1.35 -17.94
CA LYS A 105 -4.03 -0.85 -19.32
C LYS A 105 -2.70 -0.30 -19.79
N ILE A 106 -1.68 -0.29 -18.94
CA ILE A 106 -0.38 0.31 -19.24
C ILE A 106 0.63 -0.77 -19.63
N THR A 107 1.07 -0.73 -20.89
CA THR A 107 2.02 -1.72 -21.45
C THR A 107 3.45 -1.20 -21.57
N GLN A 108 3.66 0.11 -21.37
CA GLN A 108 4.98 0.74 -21.47
C GLN A 108 5.64 0.84 -20.08
N PRO A 109 6.87 0.31 -19.89
CA PRO A 109 7.52 0.26 -18.58
C PRO A 109 7.61 1.61 -17.86
N ARG A 110 8.18 2.64 -18.50
CA ARG A 110 8.32 3.98 -17.90
C ARG A 110 6.99 4.63 -17.52
N LYS A 111 5.93 4.38 -18.28
CA LYS A 111 4.59 4.89 -17.97
C LYS A 111 3.97 4.16 -16.79
N ALA A 112 4.20 2.85 -16.69
CA ALA A 112 3.71 2.05 -15.58
C ALA A 112 4.42 2.43 -14.28
N GLU A 113 5.73 2.69 -14.34
CA GLU A 113 6.55 3.20 -13.22
C GLU A 113 6.04 4.57 -12.75
N ALA A 114 5.97 5.55 -13.65
CA ALA A 114 5.47 6.88 -13.30
C ALA A 114 4.04 6.85 -12.73
N PHE A 115 3.16 6.03 -13.32
CA PHE A 115 1.79 5.84 -12.80
C PHE A 115 1.80 5.20 -11.41
N TYR A 116 2.62 4.18 -11.19
CA TYR A 116 2.75 3.51 -9.91
C TYR A 116 3.21 4.48 -8.82
N ASP A 117 4.27 5.24 -9.10
CA ASP A 117 4.82 6.23 -8.18
C ASP A 117 3.75 7.28 -7.82
N GLU A 118 3.06 7.84 -8.80
CA GLU A 118 2.05 8.87 -8.58
C GLU A 118 0.77 8.34 -7.89
N SER A 119 0.29 7.16 -8.26
CA SER A 119 -1.08 6.72 -7.95
C SER A 119 -1.18 5.61 -6.91
N LEU A 120 -0.12 4.83 -6.68
CA LEU A 120 -0.14 3.64 -5.82
C LEU A 120 0.94 3.66 -4.72
N SER A 121 2.09 4.28 -4.95
CA SER A 121 3.20 4.33 -3.99
C SER A 121 2.94 5.24 -2.78
N PHE A 122 3.98 5.48 -1.97
CA PHE A 122 3.98 6.41 -0.85
C PHE A 122 3.58 7.85 -1.22
N SER A 123 3.77 8.26 -2.48
CA SER A 123 3.42 9.63 -2.92
C SER A 123 1.90 9.87 -2.91
N ASN A 124 1.10 8.80 -2.96
CA ASN A 124 -0.35 8.89 -2.80
C ASN A 124 -0.76 8.55 -1.36
N VAL A 125 -1.38 9.51 -0.67
CA VAL A 125 -1.93 9.33 0.70
C VAL A 125 -2.94 8.17 0.75
N HIS A 126 -3.61 7.87 -0.37
CA HIS A 126 -4.62 6.82 -0.49
C HIS A 126 -4.05 5.52 -1.09
N GLY A 127 -2.72 5.43 -1.26
CA GLY A 127 -2.02 4.33 -1.90
C GLY A 127 -1.71 3.13 -0.99
N ASN A 128 -0.64 2.41 -1.31
CA ASN A 128 -0.27 1.14 -0.69
C ASN A 128 -0.10 1.25 0.84
N TYR A 129 0.43 2.37 1.34
CA TYR A 129 0.71 2.55 2.77
C TYR A 129 -0.58 2.60 3.59
N TYR A 130 -1.55 3.41 3.15
CA TYR A 130 -2.85 3.51 3.79
C TYR A 130 -3.58 2.17 3.77
N ILE A 131 -3.67 1.54 2.59
CA ILE A 131 -4.39 0.27 2.42
C ILE A 131 -3.73 -0.84 3.23
N GLY A 132 -2.40 -0.93 3.20
CA GLY A 132 -1.65 -1.90 3.97
C GLY A 132 -1.85 -1.73 5.47
N ARG A 133 -1.75 -0.49 5.99
CA ARG A 133 -2.05 -0.17 7.40
C ARG A 133 -3.48 -0.60 7.77
N LEU A 134 -4.46 -0.29 6.93
CA LEU A 134 -5.86 -0.67 7.15
C LEU A 134 -6.04 -2.20 7.20
N MET A 135 -5.34 -2.93 6.31
CA MET A 135 -5.35 -4.39 6.32
C MET A 135 -4.76 -4.96 7.61
N PHE A 136 -3.61 -4.46 8.06
CA PHE A 136 -3.00 -4.86 9.34
C PHE A 136 -3.94 -4.58 10.52
N PHE A 137 -4.54 -3.39 10.57
CA PHE A 137 -5.49 -3.03 11.62
C PHE A 137 -6.71 -3.95 11.63
N THR A 138 -7.28 -4.24 10.46
CA THR A 138 -8.41 -5.15 10.31
C THR A 138 -8.04 -6.57 10.75
N ILE A 139 -6.84 -7.06 10.41
CA ILE A 139 -6.34 -8.35 10.89
C ILE A 139 -6.27 -8.38 12.41
N GLY A 140 -5.77 -7.31 13.05
CA GLY A 140 -5.70 -7.24 14.51
C GLY A 140 -7.08 -7.25 15.17
N LEU A 141 -8.06 -6.53 14.60
CA LEU A 141 -9.46 -6.63 15.05
C LEU A 141 -9.99 -8.07 14.93
N GLY A 142 -9.68 -8.76 13.82
CA GLY A 142 -10.03 -10.17 13.62
C GLY A 142 -9.39 -11.09 14.67
N VAL A 143 -8.12 -10.88 15.00
CA VAL A 143 -7.40 -11.61 16.06
C VAL A 143 -8.05 -11.37 17.42
N LEU A 144 -8.37 -10.11 17.76
CA LEU A 144 -9.06 -9.80 19.02
C LEU A 144 -10.42 -10.48 19.11
N LYS A 145 -11.20 -10.47 18.03
CA LYS A 145 -12.50 -11.14 17.96
C LYS A 145 -12.35 -12.66 18.12
N PHE A 146 -11.41 -13.27 17.42
CA PHE A 146 -11.12 -14.70 17.52
C PHE A 146 -10.73 -15.12 18.94
N GLU A 147 -10.04 -14.25 19.67
CA GLU A 147 -9.61 -14.49 21.05
C GLU A 147 -10.66 -14.08 22.11
N ASN A 148 -11.89 -13.72 21.70
CA ASN A 148 -12.95 -13.20 22.57
C ASN A 148 -12.50 -12.02 23.44
N ARG A 149 -11.64 -11.15 22.90
CA ARG A 149 -11.19 -9.91 23.55
C ARG A 149 -12.21 -8.80 23.29
N GLN A 150 -12.18 -7.78 24.16
CA GLN A 150 -13.00 -6.59 23.96
C GLN A 150 -12.60 -5.89 22.66
N LEU A 151 -13.60 -5.63 21.81
CA LEU A 151 -13.42 -4.93 20.55
C LEU A 151 -13.58 -3.41 20.74
N PRO A 152 -12.80 -2.60 20.00
CA PRO A 152 -12.98 -1.15 19.97
C PRO A 152 -14.34 -0.76 19.36
N GLY A 153 -14.80 0.46 19.64
CA GLY A 153 -16.00 1.01 19.01
C GLY A 153 -15.73 1.67 17.66
N CYS A 154 -16.80 1.84 16.88
CA CYS A 154 -16.86 2.75 15.74
C CYS A 154 -17.31 4.14 16.20
N MET A 155 -16.89 5.18 15.49
CA MET A 155 -17.31 6.55 15.70
C MET A 155 -17.58 7.23 14.36
N LEU A 156 -18.66 8.01 14.33
CA LEU A 156 -18.92 8.99 13.29
C LEU A 156 -18.42 10.36 13.74
N GLY A 157 -18.41 11.35 12.83
CA GLY A 157 -17.87 12.69 13.09
C GLY A 157 -18.54 13.44 14.25
N ASP A 158 -19.71 13.00 14.70
CA ASP A 158 -20.47 13.52 15.84
C ASP A 158 -19.98 13.00 17.21
N GLY A 159 -19.00 12.09 17.24
CA GLY A 159 -18.43 11.52 18.46
C GLY A 159 -19.29 10.43 19.10
N VAL A 160 -20.36 9.98 18.46
CA VAL A 160 -21.18 8.87 18.95
C VAL A 160 -20.42 7.56 18.81
N ARG A 161 -20.23 6.87 19.93
CA ARG A 161 -19.59 5.55 19.97
C ARG A 161 -20.60 4.44 19.68
N LEU A 162 -20.36 3.69 18.62
CA LEU A 162 -21.17 2.57 18.17
C LEU A 162 -20.39 1.24 18.28
N PRO A 163 -21.07 0.09 18.42
CA PRO A 163 -20.41 -1.22 18.42
C PRO A 163 -19.72 -1.53 17.08
N LEU A 164 -18.62 -2.29 17.11
CA LEU A 164 -17.84 -2.66 15.91
C LEU A 164 -18.65 -3.49 14.91
N GLU A 165 -19.66 -4.21 15.38
CA GLU A 165 -20.56 -5.02 14.54
C GLU A 165 -21.30 -4.17 13.51
N LYS A 166 -21.45 -2.86 13.78
CA LYS A 166 -22.05 -1.92 12.83
C LYS A 166 -21.08 -1.42 11.78
N LEU A 167 -19.78 -1.75 11.84
CA LEU A 167 -18.75 -1.22 10.95
C LEU A 167 -19.13 -1.39 9.47
N ASN A 168 -19.63 -2.56 9.08
CA ASN A 168 -20.02 -2.80 7.69
C ASN A 168 -21.10 -1.81 7.22
N ASP A 169 -22.18 -1.67 7.99
CA ASP A 169 -23.32 -0.82 7.63
C ASP A 169 -22.94 0.66 7.67
N LEU A 170 -22.07 1.04 8.61
CA LEU A 170 -21.53 2.39 8.71
C LEU A 170 -20.66 2.72 7.50
N VAL A 171 -19.77 1.81 7.07
CA VAL A 171 -18.95 2.01 5.85
C VAL A 171 -19.81 2.01 4.59
N ASP A 172 -20.94 1.30 4.58
CA ASP A 172 -21.87 1.34 3.45
C ASP A 172 -22.50 2.73 3.26
N THR A 173 -22.86 3.37 4.36
CA THR A 173 -23.65 4.61 4.39
C THR A 173 -22.83 5.88 4.55
N ASN A 174 -21.59 5.78 5.01
CA ASN A 174 -20.69 6.92 5.24
C ASN A 174 -19.42 6.77 4.41
N ASP A 175 -18.85 7.90 3.98
CA ASP A 175 -17.58 7.88 3.24
C ASP A 175 -16.41 7.52 4.16
N VAL A 176 -16.45 7.99 5.41
CA VAL A 176 -15.41 7.76 6.42
C VAL A 176 -16.05 7.29 7.73
N VAL A 177 -15.53 6.19 8.27
CA VAL A 177 -15.86 5.68 9.61
C VAL A 177 -14.58 5.60 10.42
N TYR A 178 -14.57 6.16 11.63
CA TYR A 178 -13.43 6.01 12.53
C TYR A 178 -13.63 4.80 13.43
N VAL A 179 -12.60 4.01 13.64
CA VAL A 179 -12.59 2.91 14.62
C VAL A 179 -11.56 3.25 15.68
N GLU A 180 -11.93 3.12 16.95
CA GLU A 180 -10.99 3.32 18.06
C GLU A 180 -9.80 2.36 17.89
N SER A 181 -8.60 2.86 18.12
CA SER A 181 -7.42 1.99 18.14
C SER A 181 -7.47 1.06 19.35
N TYR A 182 -6.80 -0.09 19.24
CA TYR A 182 -6.64 -1.03 20.35
C TYR A 182 -5.24 -0.89 20.97
N PRO A 183 -5.04 -1.31 22.24
CA PRO A 183 -3.77 -1.20 22.95
C PRO A 183 -2.53 -1.60 22.15
N VAL A 184 -1.41 -0.90 22.36
CA VAL A 184 -0.13 -1.12 21.65
C VAL A 184 0.35 -2.57 21.72
N GLU A 185 0.12 -3.25 22.84
CA GLU A 185 0.41 -4.68 23.00
C GLU A 185 -0.29 -5.56 21.95
N HIS A 186 -1.53 -5.23 21.58
CA HIS A 186 -2.29 -5.92 20.54
C HIS A 186 -1.81 -5.54 19.14
N ILE A 187 -1.31 -4.31 18.94
CA ILE A 187 -0.65 -3.88 17.70
C ILE A 187 0.63 -4.71 17.45
N MET A 188 1.51 -4.77 18.45
CA MET A 188 2.76 -5.55 18.36
C MET A 188 2.48 -7.05 18.15
N ARG A 189 1.46 -7.58 18.83
CA ARG A 189 1.01 -8.96 18.65
C ARG A 189 0.47 -9.21 17.25
N THR A 190 -0.32 -8.29 16.70
CA THR A 190 -0.85 -8.38 15.33
C THR A 190 0.29 -8.43 14.32
N LYS A 191 1.29 -7.54 14.46
CA LYS A 191 2.46 -7.55 13.59
C LYS A 191 3.22 -8.88 13.65
N SER A 192 3.49 -9.36 14.86
CA SER A 192 4.16 -10.65 15.09
C SER A 192 3.36 -11.82 14.51
N TYR A 193 2.04 -11.78 14.65
CA TYR A 193 1.13 -12.79 14.10
C TYR A 193 1.19 -12.80 12.57
N VAL A 194 1.12 -11.64 11.91
CA VAL A 194 1.26 -11.54 10.45
C VAL A 194 2.63 -12.06 10.00
N ASP A 195 3.72 -11.56 10.58
CA ASP A 195 5.09 -11.96 10.20
C ASP A 195 5.32 -13.46 10.31
N LYS A 196 4.80 -14.08 11.38
CA LYS A 196 4.89 -15.54 11.61
C LYS A 196 4.21 -16.35 10.51
N HIS A 197 3.09 -15.87 9.97
CA HIS A 197 2.29 -16.58 8.97
C HIS A 197 2.71 -16.24 7.54
N THR A 198 3.16 -15.01 7.27
CA THR A 198 3.61 -14.57 5.95
C THR A 198 5.09 -14.84 5.71
N LYS A 199 5.64 -15.94 6.24
CA LYS A 199 7.07 -16.32 6.11
C LYS A 199 7.58 -16.07 4.69
N GLY A 200 8.69 -15.34 4.57
CA GLY A 200 9.23 -14.95 3.25
C GLY A 200 8.46 -13.84 2.53
N ARG A 201 7.66 -13.04 3.27
CA ARG A 201 6.83 -11.94 2.73
C ARG A 201 5.78 -12.42 1.72
N ASN A 202 5.08 -13.49 2.07
CA ASN A 202 4.04 -14.07 1.21
C ASN A 202 2.77 -13.21 1.21
N TYR A 203 2.65 -12.31 0.23
CA TYR A 203 1.50 -11.41 0.07
C TYR A 203 0.18 -12.15 -0.17
N ARG A 204 0.19 -13.37 -0.74
CA ARG A 204 -1.06 -14.14 -0.94
C ARG A 204 -1.63 -14.61 0.39
N VAL A 205 -0.76 -15.04 1.30
CA VAL A 205 -1.15 -15.39 2.67
C VAL A 205 -1.66 -14.15 3.38
N PHE A 206 -0.99 -13.00 3.22
CA PHE A 206 -1.43 -11.74 3.82
C PHE A 206 -2.85 -11.34 3.38
N ILE A 207 -3.17 -11.39 2.08
CA ILE A 207 -4.53 -11.09 1.57
C ILE A 207 -5.55 -12.06 2.18
N ARG A 208 -5.24 -13.36 2.27
CA ARG A 208 -6.15 -14.34 2.85
C ARG A 208 -6.37 -14.15 4.35
N MET A 209 -5.35 -13.71 5.08
CA MET A 209 -5.48 -13.33 6.49
C MET A 209 -6.40 -12.11 6.65
N TYR A 210 -6.26 -11.13 5.75
CA TYR A 210 -7.15 -9.97 5.72
C TYR A 210 -8.61 -10.38 5.41
N GLU A 211 -8.84 -11.25 4.42
CA GLU A 211 -10.18 -11.77 4.12
C GLU A 211 -10.79 -12.54 5.29
N TRP A 212 -10.01 -13.42 5.93
CA TRP A 212 -10.43 -14.13 7.14
C TRP A 212 -10.86 -13.15 8.26
N ALA A 213 -10.09 -12.08 8.47
CA ALA A 213 -10.43 -11.08 9.46
C ALA A 213 -11.71 -10.32 9.08
N CYS A 214 -11.90 -9.99 7.80
CA CYS A 214 -13.13 -9.39 7.29
C CYS A 214 -14.33 -10.31 7.49
N ASP A 215 -14.19 -11.61 7.22
CA ASP A 215 -15.24 -12.61 7.43
C ASP A 215 -15.64 -12.68 8.91
N LEU A 216 -14.65 -12.76 9.82
CA LEU A 216 -14.90 -12.74 11.26
C LEU A 216 -15.63 -11.47 11.71
N LEU A 217 -15.27 -10.32 11.15
CA LEU A 217 -15.88 -9.03 11.45
C LEU A 217 -17.18 -8.77 10.69
N SER A 218 -17.63 -9.72 9.87
CA SER A 218 -18.82 -9.59 9.02
C SER A 218 -18.78 -8.40 8.05
N ILE A 219 -17.57 -8.06 7.56
CA ILE A 219 -17.36 -7.03 6.55
C ILE A 219 -17.60 -7.63 5.17
N ALA A 220 -18.59 -7.10 4.45
CA ALA A 220 -18.96 -7.56 3.12
C ALA A 220 -17.85 -7.25 2.08
N ASP A 221 -17.74 -8.07 1.04
CA ASP A 221 -16.72 -7.95 -0.02
C ASP A 221 -16.63 -6.54 -0.64
N ARG A 222 -17.77 -5.86 -0.81
CA ARG A 222 -17.82 -4.50 -1.35
C ARG A 222 -17.04 -3.47 -0.52
N ASN A 223 -16.93 -3.70 0.79
CA ASN A 223 -16.26 -2.82 1.75
C ASN A 223 -14.83 -3.28 2.08
N ARG A 224 -14.35 -4.38 1.50
CA ARG A 224 -12.97 -4.84 1.62
C ARG A 224 -12.07 -4.03 0.72
N ALA A 225 -10.86 -3.69 1.16
CA ALA A 225 -9.88 -3.00 0.32
C ALA A 225 -9.39 -3.88 -0.84
N ILE A 226 -9.12 -5.16 -0.56
CA ILE A 226 -8.67 -6.16 -1.53
C ILE A 226 -9.23 -7.55 -1.17
N THR A 227 -9.48 -8.37 -2.18
CA THR A 227 -9.79 -9.80 -2.02
C THR A 227 -8.84 -10.63 -2.89
N TYR A 228 -8.65 -11.90 -2.54
CA TYR A 228 -7.82 -12.83 -3.33
C TYR A 228 -8.42 -13.02 -4.73
N ALA A 229 -9.76 -13.06 -4.83
CA ALA A 229 -10.46 -13.10 -6.10
C ALA A 229 -10.19 -11.84 -6.95
N LEU A 230 -10.20 -10.66 -6.33
CA LEU A 230 -9.89 -9.40 -7.01
C LEU A 230 -8.44 -9.36 -7.51
N PHE A 231 -7.50 -9.84 -6.69
CA PHE A 231 -6.10 -9.98 -7.08
C PHE A 231 -5.92 -10.91 -8.29
N GLU A 232 -6.52 -12.10 -8.27
CA GLU A 232 -6.44 -13.05 -9.39
C GLU A 232 -7.08 -12.48 -10.66
N ARG A 233 -8.17 -11.70 -10.52
CA ARG A 233 -8.79 -10.96 -11.63
C ARG A 233 -7.82 -9.95 -12.24
N TRP A 234 -7.17 -9.11 -11.43
CA TRP A 234 -6.19 -8.13 -11.90
C TRP A 234 -5.03 -8.80 -12.62
N LYS A 235 -4.47 -9.86 -12.04
CA LYS A 235 -3.41 -10.66 -12.68
C LYS A 235 -3.85 -11.15 -14.07
N LYS A 236 -5.03 -11.76 -14.15
CA LYS A 236 -5.58 -12.26 -15.42
C LYS A 236 -5.76 -11.14 -16.44
N GLN A 237 -6.36 -10.01 -16.06
CA GLN A 237 -6.58 -8.86 -16.92
C GLN A 237 -5.26 -8.28 -17.46
N MET A 238 -4.27 -8.08 -16.59
CA MET A 238 -2.94 -7.57 -16.95
C MET A 238 -2.22 -8.51 -17.91
N THR A 239 -2.26 -9.83 -17.66
CA THR A 239 -1.65 -10.83 -18.54
C THR A 239 -2.33 -10.88 -19.91
N GLN A 240 -3.67 -10.86 -19.96
CA GLN A 240 -4.44 -10.87 -21.20
C GLN A 240 -4.14 -9.63 -22.03
N HIS A 241 -4.25 -8.44 -21.44
CA HIS A 241 -4.03 -7.17 -22.15
C HIS A 241 -2.60 -7.08 -22.72
N TYR A 242 -1.59 -7.48 -21.94
CA TYR A 242 -0.21 -7.50 -22.41
C TYR A 242 0.01 -8.49 -23.57
N THR A 243 -0.59 -9.68 -23.49
CA THR A 243 -0.48 -10.71 -24.52
C THR A 243 -1.11 -10.24 -25.84
N GLU A 244 -2.28 -9.62 -25.78
CA GLU A 244 -2.96 -9.03 -26.96
C GLU A 244 -2.11 -7.92 -27.58
N HIS A 245 -1.61 -7.00 -26.77
CA HIS A 245 -0.75 -5.91 -27.24
C HIS A 245 0.55 -6.43 -27.87
N ARG A 246 1.18 -7.46 -27.28
CA ARG A 246 2.38 -8.10 -27.82
C ARG A 246 2.09 -8.74 -29.18
N LYS A 247 0.98 -9.47 -29.34
CA LYS A 247 0.58 -10.07 -30.62
C LYS A 247 0.44 -9.02 -31.72
N VAL A 248 -0.24 -7.91 -31.43
CA VAL A 248 -0.40 -6.78 -32.37
C VAL A 248 0.95 -6.14 -32.73
N ARG A 249 1.87 -6.02 -31.76
CA ARG A 249 3.21 -5.47 -32.01
C ARG A 249 4.03 -6.39 -32.92
N VAL A 250 4.00 -7.71 -32.66
CA VAL A 250 4.72 -8.70 -33.48
C VAL A 250 4.15 -8.75 -34.90
N SER A 251 2.82 -8.73 -35.06
CA SER A 251 2.19 -8.74 -36.39
C SER A 251 2.51 -7.47 -37.19
N ARG A 252 2.66 -6.31 -36.55
CA ARG A 252 3.07 -5.05 -37.20
C ARG A 252 4.56 -4.98 -37.53
N ALA A 253 5.40 -5.71 -36.80
CA ALA A 253 6.84 -5.76 -37.03
C ALA A 253 7.26 -6.68 -38.19
N GLY A 254 6.30 -7.25 -38.93
CA GLY A 254 6.56 -8.06 -40.13
C GLY A 254 7.07 -9.47 -39.86
N PHE A 255 7.14 -9.91 -38.59
CA PHE A 255 7.53 -11.28 -38.26
C PHE A 255 6.28 -12.15 -38.11
N LEU A 256 5.88 -12.80 -39.20
CA LEU A 256 5.03 -14.00 -39.15
C LEU A 256 5.95 -15.16 -38.77
N PRO A 257 5.83 -15.79 -37.59
CA PRO A 257 6.37 -17.13 -37.45
C PRO A 257 5.52 -18.00 -38.38
N ASP A 258 6.12 -18.43 -39.48
CA ASP A 258 5.55 -19.49 -40.28
C ASP A 258 5.21 -20.66 -39.35
N LYS A 259 4.00 -21.19 -39.56
CA LYS A 259 3.39 -22.32 -38.87
C LYS A 259 4.42 -23.35 -38.40
N ILE A 260 4.36 -23.71 -37.10
CA ILE A 260 4.76 -25.04 -36.63
C ILE A 260 3.47 -25.79 -36.28
#